data_AF-A0A183JAE4-F1
#
_entry.id   AF-A0A183JAE4-F1
#
_cell.length_a   1.000
_cell.length_b   1.000
_cell.length_c   1.000
_cell.angle_alpha   90.00
_cell.angle_beta   90.00
_cell.angle_gamma   90.00
#
_symmetry.space_group_name_H-M   'P 1'
#
loop_
_entity.id
_entity.type
_entity.pdbx_description
1 polymer ?
#
loop_
_entity_poly.entity_id
_entity_poly.type
_entity_poly.pdbx_seq_one_letter_code
_entity_poly.pdbx_strand_id
1 'polypeptide(L)'
;MGCGLNVANPEPTVCVNQILSPTTTPFTCEQVIAIVLSRLEHLIQIFEREGVDSILPLYYKYWLHKDQKVTLYDTSQSVTIIGLDKDGYLRVKAVDTNEVFSVQPDGNTFDMSRNLIRCKTC
;
A
#
# COMPACT_ATOMS: atom_id res chain seq x y z
N MET A 1 5.46 -14.99 -1.69
CA MET A 1 5.10 -13.66 -2.22
C MET A 1 5.78 -13.46 -3.54
N GLY A 2 5.06 -13.00 -4.57
CA GLY A 2 5.65 -12.53 -5.82
C GLY A 2 5.42 -11.03 -5.96
N CYS A 3 6.48 -10.26 -6.19
CA CYS A 3 6.42 -8.80 -6.36
C CYS A 3 7.08 -8.42 -7.68
N GLY A 4 6.44 -7.54 -8.45
CA GLY A 4 7.01 -6.93 -9.66
C GLY A 4 7.34 -5.47 -9.42
N LEU A 5 8.53 -5.04 -9.83
CA LEU A 5 8.97 -3.64 -9.75
C LEU A 5 9.59 -3.22 -11.08
N ASN A 6 9.12 -2.12 -11.66
CA ASN A 6 9.68 -1.57 -12.89
C ASN A 6 10.99 -0.85 -12.56
N VAL A 7 12.12 -1.37 -13.04
CA VAL A 7 13.45 -0.79 -12.75
C VAL A 7 13.95 0.11 -13.89
N ALA A 8 14.00 -0.43 -15.10
CA ALA A 8 14.56 0.22 -16.28
C ALA A 8 13.62 0.18 -17.51
N ASN A 9 12.34 -0.08 -17.29
CA ASN A 9 11.31 -0.10 -18.33
C ASN A 9 10.52 1.22 -18.28
N PRO A 10 10.81 2.20 -19.14
CA PRO A 10 10.19 3.51 -19.06
C PRO A 10 8.69 3.52 -19.41
N GLU A 11 8.21 2.48 -20.08
CA GLU A 11 6.83 2.30 -20.53
C GLU A 11 6.33 0.90 -20.12
N PRO A 12 5.00 0.70 -19.88
CA PRO A 12 3.90 1.67 -19.98
C PRO A 12 3.68 2.49 -18.69
N THR A 13 4.48 2.27 -17.66
CA THR A 13 4.31 2.90 -16.33
C THR A 13 5.67 3.27 -15.74
N VAL A 14 5.66 4.20 -14.79
CA VAL A 14 6.89 4.75 -14.18
C VAL A 14 7.80 3.65 -13.64
N CYS A 15 9.11 3.79 -13.89
CA CYS A 15 10.15 2.93 -13.34
C CYS A 15 11.09 3.67 -12.39
N VAL A 16 11.83 2.92 -11.56
CA VAL A 16 12.76 3.47 -10.55
C VAL A 16 13.77 4.44 -11.19
N ASN A 17 14.37 4.07 -12.32
CA ASN A 17 15.40 4.88 -12.96
C ASN A 17 14.87 6.20 -13.55
N GLN A 18 13.56 6.35 -13.78
CA GLN A 18 12.96 7.62 -14.20
C GLN A 18 12.82 8.63 -13.05
N ILE A 19 12.82 8.17 -11.80
CA ILE A 19 12.65 9.03 -10.62
C ILE A 19 14.00 9.58 -10.15
N LEU A 20 15.11 8.97 -10.58
CA LEU A 20 16.46 9.37 -10.19
C LEU A 20 16.82 10.76 -10.74
N SER A 21 17.66 11.48 -10.00
CA SER A 21 18.28 12.69 -10.52
C SER A 21 19.09 12.35 -11.78
N PRO A 22 19.11 13.22 -12.82
CA PRO A 22 19.87 13.00 -14.04
C PRO A 22 21.37 12.74 -13.83
N THR A 23 21.91 13.16 -12.69
CA THR A 23 23.32 12.97 -12.30
C THR A 23 23.60 11.65 -11.59
N THR A 24 22.56 10.87 -11.27
CA THR A 24 22.67 9.61 -10.51
C THR A 24 22.86 8.45 -11.47
N THR A 25 23.79 7.55 -11.16
CA THR A 25 23.95 6.31 -11.91
C THR A 25 22.67 5.46 -11.81
N PRO A 26 22.08 5.01 -12.94
CA PRO A 26 20.91 4.16 -12.93
C PRO A 26 21.17 2.86 -12.17
N PHE A 27 20.15 2.36 -11.46
CA PHE A 27 20.23 1.06 -10.82
C PHE A 27 20.09 -0.07 -11.85
N THR A 28 20.88 -1.14 -11.65
CA THR A 28 20.64 -2.41 -12.33
C THR A 28 19.54 -3.21 -11.62
N CYS A 29 18.94 -4.16 -12.32
CA CYS A 29 17.93 -5.04 -11.72
C CYS A 29 18.50 -5.82 -10.52
N GLU A 30 19.73 -6.30 -10.62
CA GLU A 30 20.42 -7.05 -9.56
C GLU A 30 20.61 -6.20 -8.31
N GLN A 31 20.99 -4.92 -8.46
CA GLN A 31 21.12 -3.99 -7.34
C GLN A 31 19.78 -3.77 -6.64
N VAL A 32 18.71 -3.54 -7.41
CA VAL A 32 17.38 -3.35 -6.84
C VAL A 32 16.91 -4.61 -6.11
N ILE A 33 17.09 -5.79 -6.70
CA ILE A 33 16.74 -7.06 -6.06
C ILE A 33 17.51 -7.23 -4.75
N ALA A 34 18.83 -7.01 -4.75
CA ALA A 34 19.65 -7.13 -3.56
C ALA A 34 19.19 -6.17 -2.45
N ILE A 35 18.89 -4.92 -2.79
CA ILE A 35 18.40 -3.92 -1.84
C ILE A 35 17.03 -4.33 -1.28
N VAL A 36 16.08 -4.70 -2.15
CA VAL A 36 14.72 -5.06 -1.75
C VAL A 36 14.72 -6.28 -0.84
N LEU A 37 15.44 -7.33 -1.20
CA LEU A 37 15.51 -8.56 -0.39
C LEU A 37 16.17 -8.29 0.97
N SER A 38 17.29 -7.55 0.99
CA SER A 38 17.97 -7.20 2.25
C SER A 38 17.08 -6.37 3.18
N ARG A 39 16.33 -5.41 2.61
CA ARG A 39 15.39 -4.58 3.39
C ARG A 39 14.17 -5.36 3.86
N LEU A 40 13.64 -6.25 3.03
CA LEU A 40 12.51 -7.10 3.39
C LEU A 40 12.90 -8.04 4.54
N GLU A 41 14.05 -8.70 4.45
CA GLU A 41 14.54 -9.58 5.52
C GLU A 41 14.69 -8.82 6.84
N HIS A 42 15.27 -7.61 6.81
CA HIS A 42 15.39 -6.78 7.99
C HIS A 42 14.03 -6.41 8.62
N LEU A 43 13.04 -6.06 7.80
CA LEU A 43 11.69 -5.75 8.28
C LEU A 43 10.99 -6.98 8.87
N ILE A 44 11.17 -8.15 8.25
CA ILE A 44 10.65 -9.42 8.79
C ILE A 44 11.28 -9.71 10.16
N GLN A 45 12.59 -9.55 10.29
CA GLN A 45 13.29 -9.78 11.57
C GLN A 45 12.79 -8.84 12.68
N ILE A 46 12.56 -7.57 12.37
CA ILE A 46 11.98 -6.61 13.34
C ILE A 46 10.56 -7.06 13.72
N PHE A 47 9.73 -7.39 12.73
CA PHE A 47 8.36 -7.85 12.96
C PHE A 47 8.30 -9.11 13.85
N GLU A 48 9.15 -10.11 13.59
CA GLU A 48 9.19 -11.34 14.36
C GLU A 48 9.63 -11.13 15.82
N ARG A 49 10.52 -10.15 16.07
CA ARG A 49 11.09 -9.89 17.40
C ARG A 49 10.26 -8.94 18.24
N GLU A 50 9.75 -7.88 17.61
CA GLU A 50 9.15 -6.73 18.29
C GLU A 50 7.64 -6.61 18.01
N GLY A 51 7.10 -7.43 17.11
CA GLY A 51 5.70 -7.43 16.74
C GLY A 51 5.32 -6.30 15.79
N VAL A 52 4.04 -6.22 15.46
CA VAL A 52 3.49 -5.31 14.43
C VAL A 52 3.64 -3.82 14.77
N ASP A 53 3.57 -3.47 16.06
CA ASP A 53 3.64 -2.09 16.54
C ASP A 53 4.98 -1.42 16.23
N SER A 54 6.05 -2.21 16.06
CA SER A 54 7.38 -1.72 15.64
C SER A 54 7.43 -1.29 14.17
N ILE A 55 6.60 -1.90 13.31
CA ILE A 55 6.58 -1.67 11.85
C ILE A 55 5.49 -0.66 11.46
N LEU A 56 4.37 -0.60 12.18
CA LEU A 56 3.23 0.27 11.85
C LEU A 56 3.61 1.75 11.68
N PRO A 57 4.49 2.36 12.50
CA PRO A 57 4.93 3.73 12.30
C PRO A 57 5.61 3.94 10.94
N LEU A 58 6.45 2.99 10.52
CA LEU A 58 7.12 3.04 9.22
C LEU A 58 6.12 2.85 8.08
N TYR A 59 5.16 1.93 8.25
CA TYR A 59 4.08 1.72 7.30
C TYR A 59 3.28 3.01 7.08
N TYR A 60 2.79 3.64 8.16
CA TYR A 60 2.00 4.87 8.09
C TYR A 60 2.78 6.09 7.59
N LYS A 61 4.11 6.12 7.78
CA LYS A 61 4.96 7.18 7.24
C LYS A 61 4.94 7.23 5.70
N TYR A 62 4.89 6.07 5.05
CA TYR A 62 4.90 5.95 3.59
C TYR A 62 3.53 5.61 2.99
N TRP A 63 2.49 5.56 3.82
CA TRP A 63 1.14 5.22 3.38
C TRP A 63 0.49 6.39 2.64
N LEU A 64 0.12 6.16 1.38
CA LEU A 64 -0.46 7.19 0.52
C LEU A 64 -1.95 7.43 0.75
N HIS A 65 -2.64 6.52 1.45
CA HIS A 65 -4.11 6.52 1.54
C HIS A 65 -4.65 7.19 2.81
N LYS A 66 -3.77 7.82 3.60
CA LYS A 66 -4.19 8.50 4.82
C LYS A 66 -5.18 9.64 4.48
N ASP A 67 -6.29 9.68 5.20
CA ASP A 67 -7.37 10.67 5.06
C ASP A 67 -8.03 10.69 3.67
N GLN A 68 -7.84 9.63 2.88
CA GLN A 68 -8.44 9.53 1.55
C GLN A 68 -9.94 9.24 1.67
N LYS A 69 -10.75 10.05 0.98
CA LYS A 69 -12.19 9.82 0.82
C LYS A 69 -12.42 8.85 -0.34
N VAL A 70 -13.15 7.78 -0.06
CA VAL A 70 -13.42 6.69 -1.01
C VAL A 70 -14.90 6.32 -0.94
N THR A 71 -15.43 5.81 -2.03
CA THR A 71 -16.81 5.26 -2.06
C THR A 71 -16.73 3.74 -2.02
N LEU A 72 -17.43 3.14 -1.07
CA LEU A 72 -17.55 1.69 -0.97
C LEU A 72 -18.43 1.18 -2.13
N TYR A 73 -17.98 0.14 -2.82
CA TYR A 73 -18.70 -0.37 -3.99
C TYR A 73 -20.06 -0.97 -3.63
N ASP A 74 -20.11 -1.81 -2.59
CA ASP A 74 -21.32 -2.57 -2.25
C ASP A 74 -22.44 -1.69 -1.67
N THR A 75 -22.07 -0.67 -0.91
CA THR A 75 -23.03 0.20 -0.21
C THR A 75 -23.19 1.58 -0.86
N SER A 76 -22.34 1.92 -1.84
CA SER A 76 -22.22 3.28 -2.41
C SER A 76 -22.00 4.37 -1.34
N GLN A 77 -21.52 3.98 -0.16
CA GLN A 77 -21.32 4.88 0.97
C GLN A 77 -19.98 5.61 0.85
N SER A 78 -19.99 6.91 1.12
CA SER A 78 -18.77 7.71 1.22
C SER A 78 -18.11 7.52 2.58
N VAL A 79 -16.84 7.11 2.57
CA VAL A 79 -16.05 6.86 3.78
C VAL A 79 -14.66 7.51 3.68
N THR A 80 -14.06 7.83 4.82
CA THR A 80 -12.68 8.33 4.92
C THR A 80 -11.80 7.26 5.52
N ILE A 81 -10.66 6.95 4.89
CA ILE A 81 -9.69 6.00 5.44
C ILE A 81 -8.97 6.64 6.63
N ILE A 82 -9.03 6.00 7.80
CA ILE A 82 -8.43 6.52 9.04
C ILE A 82 -7.25 5.68 9.54
N GLY A 83 -7.10 4.45 9.07
CA GLY A 83 -6.09 3.56 9.64
C GLY A 83 -6.25 2.10 9.23
N LEU A 84 -5.53 1.26 9.97
CA LEU A 84 -5.73 -0.17 10.02
C LEU A 84 -6.28 -0.53 11.40
N ASP A 85 -7.04 -1.62 11.49
CA ASP A 85 -7.34 -2.23 12.79
C ASP A 85 -6.24 -3.21 13.22
N LYS A 86 -6.44 -3.85 14.37
CA LYS A 86 -5.50 -4.82 14.97
C LYS A 86 -5.24 -6.05 14.09
N ASP A 87 -6.17 -6.37 13.19
CA ASP A 87 -6.12 -7.54 12.32
C ASP A 87 -5.57 -7.15 10.92
N GLY A 88 -5.26 -5.87 10.71
CA GLY A 88 -4.71 -5.32 9.47
C GLY A 88 -5.75 -4.91 8.43
N TYR A 89 -7.03 -4.86 8.80
CA TYR A 89 -8.09 -4.42 7.88
C TYR A 89 -8.17 -2.89 7.80
N LEU A 90 -8.62 -2.39 6.64
CA LEU A 90 -8.81 -0.96 6.44
C LEU A 90 -9.90 -0.44 7.37
N ARG A 91 -9.51 0.44 8.30
CA ARG A 91 -10.43 1.13 9.18
C ARG A 91 -10.87 2.43 8.53
N VAL A 92 -12.18 2.61 8.41
CA VAL A 92 -12.79 3.73 7.72
C VAL A 92 -13.82 4.43 8.60
N LYS A 93 -14.11 5.69 8.28
CA LYS A 93 -15.13 6.51 8.93
C LYS A 93 -16.17 6.95 7.92
N ALA A 94 -17.44 6.61 8.14
CA ALA A 94 -18.55 7.08 7.32
C ALA A 94 -18.68 8.60 7.39
N VAL A 95 -18.84 9.24 6.22
CA VAL A 95 -18.98 10.70 6.14
C VAL A 95 -20.31 11.15 6.74
N ASP A 96 -21.37 10.39 6.52
CA ASP A 96 -22.74 10.79 6.90
C ASP A 96 -23.04 10.50 8.38
N THR A 97 -22.70 9.30 8.84
CA THR A 97 -23.03 8.83 10.20
C THR A 97 -21.91 9.03 11.21
N ASN A 98 -20.70 9.39 10.76
CA ASN A 98 -19.47 9.38 11.56
C ASN A 98 -19.11 8.02 12.19
N GLU A 99 -19.79 6.95 11.79
CA GLU A 99 -19.53 5.61 12.27
C GLU A 99 -18.17 5.10 11.80
N VAL A 100 -17.47 4.37 12.66
CA VAL A 100 -16.16 3.81 12.37
C VAL A 100 -16.26 2.30 12.33
N PHE A 101 -15.85 1.70 11.22
CA PHE A 101 -15.87 0.26 11.02
C PHE A 101 -14.68 -0.18 10.17
N SER A 102 -14.41 -1.49 10.17
CA SER A 102 -13.36 -2.11 9.37
C SER A 102 -13.94 -2.72 8.10
N VAL A 103 -13.25 -2.55 6.99
CA VAL A 103 -13.62 -3.13 5.69
C VAL A 103 -12.83 -4.42 5.49
N GLN A 104 -13.54 -5.54 5.40
CA GLN A 104 -12.91 -6.84 5.14
C GLN A 104 -12.45 -6.95 3.67
N PRO A 105 -11.39 -7.73 3.40
CA PRO A 105 -10.79 -7.87 2.08
C PRO A 105 -11.55 -8.91 1.25
N ASP A 106 -12.87 -8.81 1.21
CA ASP A 106 -13.77 -9.74 0.53
C ASP A 106 -13.65 -9.56 -0.99
N GLY A 107 -12.47 -9.83 -1.55
CA GLY A 107 -12.14 -9.58 -2.95
C GLY A 107 -11.79 -8.12 -3.27
N ASN A 108 -11.75 -7.22 -2.28
CA ASN A 108 -11.53 -5.79 -2.46
C ASN A 108 -10.13 -5.45 -3.01
N THR A 109 -10.07 -4.92 -4.24
CA THR A 109 -8.87 -4.39 -4.88
C THR A 109 -9.00 -2.87 -4.98
N PHE A 110 -8.04 -2.11 -4.43
CA PHE A 110 -8.00 -0.66 -4.61
C PHE A 110 -7.57 -0.33 -6.05
N ASP A 111 -8.51 0.08 -6.88
CA ASP A 111 -8.24 0.63 -8.20
C ASP A 111 -7.76 2.08 -8.05
N MET A 112 -6.43 2.21 -8.00
CA MET A 112 -5.73 3.50 -7.90
C MET A 112 -6.05 4.46 -9.06
N SER A 113 -6.47 3.96 -10.23
CA SER A 113 -6.81 4.81 -11.37
C SER A 113 -8.20 5.45 -11.24
N ARG A 114 -9.08 4.83 -10.44
CA ARG A 114 -10.48 5.27 -10.26
C ARG A 114 -10.79 5.72 -8.84
N ASN A 115 -9.85 5.61 -7.90
CA ASN A 115 -10.08 5.77 -6.47
C ASN A 115 -11.24 4.90 -5.94
N LEU A 116 -11.38 3.67 -6.46
CA LEU A 116 -12.46 2.74 -6.11
C LEU A 116 -11.90 1.49 -5.42
N ILE A 117 -12.63 0.94 -4.47
CA ILE A 117 -12.37 -0.41 -3.94
C ILE A 117 -13.30 -1.38 -4.68
N ARG A 118 -12.75 -2.31 -5.46
CA ARG A 118 -13.53 -3.25 -6.28
C ARG A 118 -13.46 -4.66 -5.70
N CYS A 119 -14.60 -5.22 -5.30
CA CYS A 119 -14.73 -6.63 -4.95
C CYS A 119 -14.51 -7.50 -6.22
N LYS A 120 -13.59 -8.47 -6.16
CA LYS A 120 -13.51 -9.58 -7.11
C LYS A 120 -14.45 -10.67 -6.64
N THR A 121 -15.62 -10.75 -7.26
CA THR A 121 -16.52 -11.88 -7.14
C THR A 121 -15.81 -13.13 -7.66
N CYS A 122 -15.86 -14.22 -6.89
CA CYS A 122 -15.49 -15.56 -7.36
C CYS A 122 -16.46 -16.05 -8.43
#